data_AF-A0A4Q3F031-F1
#
_entry.id   AF-A0A4Q3F031-F1
#
_cell.length_a   1.000
_cell.length_b   1.000
_cell.length_c   1.000
_cell.angle_alpha   90.00
_cell.angle_beta   90.00
_cell.angle_gamma   90.00
#
_symmetry.space_group_name_H-M   'P 1'
#
loop_
_entity.id
_entity.type
_entity.pdbx_description
1 polymer ?
#
loop_
_entity_poly.entity_id
_entity_poly.type
_entity_poly.pdbx_seq_one_letter_code
_entity_poly.pdbx_strand_id
1 'polypeptide(L)' 'MASGLKNAFREKGSGFCTTYNGDFPNFQIDYILAHPDFKVINYKVFKKKLSDHYPIRADLLLK' A
#
# COMPACT_ATOMS: atom_id res chain seq x y z
N MET A 1 10.00 -0.88 -11.13
CA MET A 1 8.77 -1.46 -10.53
C MET A 1 8.51 -2.81 -11.19
N ALA A 2 7.96 -3.78 -10.45
CA ALA A 2 7.75 -5.13 -10.97
C ALA A 2 6.80 -5.11 -12.17
N SER A 3 7.32 -5.45 -13.35
CA SER A 3 6.54 -5.46 -14.59
C SER A 3 5.40 -6.47 -14.49
N GLY A 4 4.22 -6.10 -14.98
CA GLY A 4 3.06 -7.00 -15.02
C GLY A 4 2.28 -7.15 -13.70
N LEU A 5 2.71 -6.56 -12.58
CA LEU A 5 1.96 -6.59 -11.32
C LEU A 5 1.19 -5.29 -11.05
N LYS A 6 0.03 -5.43 -10.41
CA LYS A 6 -0.79 -4.31 -9.95
C LYS A 6 -0.29 -3.82 -8.60
N ASN A 7 0.03 -2.54 -8.50
CA ASN A 7 0.38 -1.91 -7.23
C ASN A 7 -0.91 -1.46 -6.52
N ALA A 8 -1.22 -2.02 -5.36
CA ALA A 8 -2.49 -1.77 -4.67
C ALA A 8 -2.70 -0.30 -4.27
N PHE A 9 -1.62 0.42 -3.91
CA PHE A 9 -1.70 1.86 -3.64
C PHE A 9 -2.02 2.64 -4.91
N ARG A 10 -1.44 2.28 -6.07
CA ARG A 10 -1.76 2.95 -7.34
C ARG A 10 -3.20 2.70 -7.79
N GLU A 11 -3.74 1.52 -7.49
CA GLU A 11 -5.10 1.15 -7.88
C GLU A 11 -6.18 1.79 -7.01
N LYS A 12 -5.95 1.91 -5.69
CA LYS A 12 -6.98 2.32 -4.71
C LYS A 12 -6.52 3.28 -3.60
N GLY A 13 -5.25 3.64 -3.56
CA GLY A 13 -4.74 4.66 -2.66
C GLY A 13 -5.10 6.08 -3.11
N SER A 14 -4.80 7.06 -2.27
CA SER A 14 -5.01 8.48 -2.55
C SER A 14 -3.92 9.34 -1.92
N GLY A 15 -3.65 10.50 -2.53
CA GLY A 15 -2.69 11.49 -2.03
C GLY A 15 -1.24 11.00 -2.01
N PHE A 16 -0.44 11.60 -1.13
CA PHE A 16 0.93 11.15 -0.84
C PHE A 16 0.89 10.03 0.19
N CYS A 17 1.35 8.83 -0.17
CA CYS A 17 1.44 7.72 0.76
C CYS A 17 2.64 7.92 1.70
N THR A 18 2.44 7.61 2.98
CA THR A 18 3.53 7.54 3.96
C THR A 18 3.31 6.31 4.80
N THR A 19 4.22 5.36 4.69
CA THR A 19 4.19 4.10 5.42
C THR A 19 5.32 4.02 6.44
N TYR A 20 6.36 4.84 6.31
CA TYR A 20 7.33 5.07 7.37
C TYR A 20 6.76 6.00 8.45
N ASN A 21 6.98 5.66 9.72
CA ASN A 21 6.55 6.40 10.92
C ASN A 21 7.76 6.90 11.74
N GLY A 22 8.95 7.00 11.14
CA GLY A 22 10.08 7.68 11.76
C GLY A 22 10.14 9.17 11.42
N ASP A 23 11.27 9.79 11.77
CA ASP A 23 11.51 11.20 11.51
C ASP A 23 11.61 11.49 10.01
N PHE A 24 11.29 12.74 9.65
CA PHE A 24 11.27 13.24 8.27
C PHE A 24 12.54 12.78 7.51
N PRO A 25 12.40 12.21 6.29
CA PRO A 25 11.29 12.40 5.35
C PRO A 25 10.12 11.41 5.41
N ASN A 26 8.95 11.86 4.94
CA ASN A 26 7.74 11.05 4.81
C ASN A 26 7.84 10.08 3.61
N PHE A 27 8.30 8.84 3.86
CA PHE A 27 8.48 7.84 2.81
C PHE A 27 7.34 6.81 2.70
N GLN A 28 7.08 6.35 1.47
CA GLN A 28 6.38 5.10 1.19
C GLN A 28 7.42 4.00 0.93
N ILE A 29 7.61 3.12 1.90
CA ILE A 29 8.57 2.01 1.83
C ILE A 29 7.87 0.64 1.82
N ASP A 30 6.56 0.61 2.05
CA ASP A 30 5.75 -0.61 2.08
C ASP A 30 4.83 -0.65 0.86
N TYR A 31 4.79 -1.80 0.18
CA TYR A 31 4.05 -2.01 -1.05
C TYR A 31 3.34 -3.37 -1.08
N ILE A 32 2.12 -3.41 -1.62
CA ILE A 32 1.41 -4.65 -1.95
C ILE A 32 1.29 -4.71 -3.47
N LEU A 33 1.85 -5.77 -4.06
CA LEU A 33 1.76 -6.06 -5.49
C LEU A 33 0.88 -7.29 -5.70
N ALA A 34 -0.10 -7.20 -6.60
CA ALA A 34 -1.05 -8.27 -6.89
C ALA A 34 -0.93 -8.73 -8.35
N HIS A 35 -1.16 -10.03 -8.59
CA HIS A 35 -1.25 -10.58 -9.94
C HIS A 35 -2.43 -9.91 -10.71
N PRO A 36 -2.36 -9.76 -12.04
CA PRO A 36 -3.44 -9.17 -12.85
C PRO A 36 -4.82 -9.80 -12.68
N ASP A 37 -4.90 -11.08 -12.30
CA ASP A 37 -6.17 -11.79 -12.07
C ASP A 37 -6.92 -11.27 -10.83
N PHE A 38 -6.22 -10.62 -9.90
CA PHE A 38 -6.86 -9.97 -8.76
C PHE A 38 -7.38 -8.58 -9.13
N LYS A 39 -8.57 -8.27 -8.64
CA LYS A 39 -9.09 -6.90 -8.57
C LYS A 39 -8.76 -6.33 -7.20
N VAL A 40 -8.07 -5.19 -7.15
CA VAL A 40 -7.85 -4.45 -5.91
C VAL A 40 -9.15 -3.69 -5.59
N ILE A 41 -9.80 -4.07 -4.49
CA ILE A 41 -11.08 -3.49 -4.07
C ILE A 41 -10.85 -2.27 -3.20
N ASN A 42 -9.87 -2.36 -2.30
CA ASN A 42 -9.58 -1.33 -1.31
C ASN A 42 -8.08 -1.30 -0.96
N TYR A 43 -7.62 -0.15 -0.48
CA TYR A 43 -6.29 0.03 0.08
C TYR A 43 -6.35 0.99 1.27
N LYS A 44 -5.75 0.62 2.40
CA LYS A 44 -5.76 1.45 3.62
C LYS A 44 -4.41 1.45 4.31
N VAL A 45 -3.99 2.65 4.73
CA VAL A 45 -2.87 2.86 5.65
C VAL A 45 -3.44 3.13 7.04
N PHE A 46 -3.00 2.39 8.05
CA PHE A 46 -3.44 2.58 9.43
C PHE A 46 -2.44 3.45 10.19
N LYS A 47 -2.81 4.70 10.45
CA LYS A 47 -1.97 5.68 11.17
C LYS A 47 -1.98 5.44 12.69
N LYS A 48 -1.46 4.30 13.13
CA LYS A 48 -1.21 3.98 14.55
C LYS A 48 0.29 3.83 14.79
N LYS A 49 0.80 4.47 15.85
CA LYS A 49 2.22 4.45 16.22
C LYS A 49 2.55 3.22 17.06
N LEU A 50 2.55 2.05 16.43
CA LEU A 50 2.88 0.77 17.08
C LEU A 50 4.23 0.20 16.61
N SER A 51 4.80 0.79 15.55
CA SER A 51 6.10 0.49 14.96
C SER A 51 6.57 1.77 14.24
N ASP A 52 7.83 1.79 13.83
CA ASP A 52 8.40 2.67 12.82
C ASP A 52 7.79 2.49 11.41
N HIS A 53 6.89 1.52 11.23
CA HIS A 53 6.05 1.36 10.04
C HIS A 53 4.55 1.50 10.38
N TYR A 54 3.81 2.18 9.50
CA TYR A 54 2.36 2.16 9.46
C TYR A 54 1.87 0.94 8.69
N PRO A 55 1.02 0.09 9.28
CA PRO A 55 0.46 -1.06 8.58
C PRO A 55 -0.33 -0.64 7.34
N ILE A 56 -0.14 -1.38 6.25
CA ILE A 56 -0.92 -1.25 5.02
C ILE A 56 -1.75 -2.52 4.80
N ARG A 57 -2.96 -2.35 4.26
CA ARG A 57 -3.87 -3.44 3.92
C ARG A 57 -4.45 -3.22 2.54
N ALA A 58 -4.54 -4.27 1.75
CA ALA A 58 -5.30 -4.31 0.52
C ALA A 58 -6.35 -5.42 0.62
N ASP A 59 -7.56 -5.14 0.14
CA ASP A 59 -8.63 -6.13 0.03
C ASP A 59 -8.68 -6.54 -1.47
N LEU A 60 -8.47 -7.84 -1.76
CA LEU A 60 -8.35 -8.38 -3.12
C LEU A 60 -9.53 -9.32 -3.42
N LEU A 61 -10.03 -9.26 -4.65
CA LEU A 61 -11.01 -10.20 -5.19
C LEU A 61 -10.39 -10.98 -6.34
N LEU A 62 -10.38 -12.31 -6.24
CA LEU A 62 -10.04 -13.18 -7.36
C LEU A 62 -11.21 -13.17 -8.34
N LYS A 63 -10.91 -12.94 -9.63
CA LYS A 63 -11.91 -13.02 -10.70
C LYS A 63 -12.29 -14.46 -11.01
#